data_AF-A0AAV6C4B7-F1
#
_entry.id   AF-A0AAV6C4B7-F1
#
_cell.length_a   1.000
_cell.length_b   1.000
_cell.length_c   1.000
_cell.angle_alpha   90.00
_cell.angle_beta   90.00
_cell.angle_gamma   90.00
#
_symmetry.space_group_name_H-M   'P 1'
#
loop_
_entity.id
_entity.type
_entity.pdbx_description
1 polymer ?
#
loop_
_entity_poly.entity_id
_entity_poly.type
_entity_poly.pdbx_seq_one_letter_code
_entity_poly.pdbx_strand_id
1 'polypeptide(L)'
;MMGRWGLLAVLLMGAGSAGCNEFNTTIGTPTPASTIFSLSPSSINVGNSPFILTVNGYGFVSNSVVQWNLVNLTTTFVSSSQLTALVPATDIAQAATISITVNTPGSAQSNPQQGILVQDESNALPFLVSGGGNPVPTITSLQPATIAAGTAASFPMKVAGTQFVQGAVVNWANPISTPLATTFVSATEVDVTITPALVATAGTARVSVTNPAGGPQNTGGGTSGTLTFTITDPPQNNARSNGGLSAASSIGPLSPAISSDHRYLAFVAPVPDPTSDASTGPTNVYVRDTCAGAAASCVPATTLISVAADGSAADGSSRAPSISADGRYVSFVSTADNLIAGGSGGVGEIFVRDTCTGAPAGCVPATTLVSLAADGSFANGPSDSPYLSANGRYVVFESSATNLVPNAKSSSPAIYMRDLCTGGPAGCQASTVLLSVSGASASSP
;
A
#
# COMPACT_ATOMS: atom_id res chain seq x y z
N MET A 1 0.76 -94.99 -34.53
CA MET A 1 1.48 -95.84 -33.56
C MET A 1 1.13 -95.31 -32.17
N MET A 2 0.13 -95.88 -31.49
CA MET A 2 0.27 -96.85 -30.38
C MET A 2 0.90 -96.18 -29.13
N GLY A 3 0.34 -96.18 -27.92
CA GLY A 3 -0.83 -96.82 -27.29
C GLY A 3 -1.43 -95.88 -26.23
N ARG A 4 -2.54 -96.11 -25.51
CA ARG A 4 -3.26 -97.31 -25.03
C ARG A 4 -2.51 -98.14 -23.97
N TRP A 5 -3.02 -98.05 -22.72
CA TRP A 5 -3.20 -99.07 -21.66
C TRP A 5 -2.40 -99.00 -20.34
N GLY A 6 -3.14 -99.24 -19.24
CA GLY A 6 -2.68 -99.65 -17.89
C GLY A 6 -3.16 -98.67 -16.79
N LEU A 7 -4.34 -98.76 -16.16
CA LEU A 7 -5.05 -99.88 -15.49
C LEU A 7 -4.31 -100.38 -14.24
N LEU A 8 -4.71 -99.91 -13.05
CA LEU A 8 -5.01 -100.78 -11.90
C LEU A 8 -5.80 -100.01 -10.82
N ALA A 9 -6.98 -100.54 -10.52
CA ALA A 9 -7.86 -100.18 -9.41
C ALA A 9 -7.64 -101.16 -8.25
N VAL A 10 -7.80 -100.71 -6.99
CA VAL A 10 -8.39 -101.47 -5.85
C VAL A 10 -8.84 -100.40 -4.83
N LEU A 11 -10.12 -100.01 -4.79
CA LEU A 11 -11.25 -100.62 -4.05
C LEU A 11 -11.14 -100.38 -2.53
N LEU A 12 -12.15 -99.71 -1.93
CA LEU A 12 -12.96 -100.29 -0.85
C LEU A 12 -14.15 -99.38 -0.47
N MET A 13 -15.36 -99.94 -0.70
CA MET A 13 -16.60 -99.94 0.12
C MET A 13 -17.17 -98.58 0.61
N GLY A 14 -18.45 -98.24 0.49
CA GLY A 14 -19.67 -99.01 0.22
C GLY A 14 -20.78 -98.50 1.16
N ALA A 15 -21.95 -98.17 0.60
CA ALA A 15 -23.29 -97.95 1.19
C ALA A 15 -23.91 -96.73 0.47
N GLY A 16 -25.16 -96.71 0.00
CA GLY A 16 -26.32 -97.55 0.21
C GLY A 16 -27.49 -96.61 -0.09
N SER A 17 -28.27 -96.93 -1.12
CA SER A 17 -29.42 -96.15 -1.55
C SER A 17 -30.60 -96.37 -0.59
N ALA A 18 -31.10 -95.30 0.03
CA ALA A 18 -32.45 -95.25 0.61
C ALA A 18 -32.98 -93.81 0.48
N GLY A 19 -34.27 -93.71 0.15
CA GLY A 19 -34.99 -92.56 -0.39
C GLY A 19 -34.65 -91.17 0.18
N CYS A 20 -34.61 -90.20 -0.72
CA CYS A 20 -34.92 -88.81 -0.39
C CYS A 20 -36.28 -88.46 -1.00
N ASN A 21 -37.31 -88.48 -0.16
CA ASN A 21 -38.55 -87.74 -0.34
C ASN A 21 -38.34 -86.28 0.08
N GLU A 22 -38.70 -85.40 -0.83
CA GLU A 22 -39.09 -83.98 -0.71
C GLU A 22 -38.59 -83.16 0.49
N PHE A 23 -37.61 -82.30 0.23
CA PHE A 23 -37.73 -80.89 0.61
C PHE A 23 -37.60 -80.06 -0.67
N ASN A 24 -38.70 -79.40 -1.04
CA ASN A 24 -38.73 -78.31 -1.99
C ASN A 24 -37.78 -77.21 -1.50
N THR A 25 -36.53 -77.20 -1.99
CA THR A 25 -35.68 -76.02 -1.94
C THR A 25 -35.56 -75.51 -3.36
N THR A 26 -36.48 -74.63 -3.72
CA THR A 26 -36.19 -73.62 -4.74
C THR A 26 -34.94 -72.89 -4.25
N ILE A 27 -33.75 -73.34 -4.68
CA ILE A 27 -32.54 -72.55 -4.55
C ILE A 27 -32.78 -71.37 -5.48
N GLY A 28 -33.38 -70.32 -4.92
CA GLY A 28 -33.43 -69.03 -5.59
C GLY A 28 -31.99 -68.71 -6.01
N THR A 29 -31.80 -68.47 -7.31
CA THR A 29 -30.56 -67.89 -7.81
C THR A 29 -30.24 -66.70 -6.90
N PRO A 30 -29.02 -66.59 -6.35
CA PRO A 30 -28.70 -65.51 -5.42
C PRO A 30 -29.07 -64.19 -6.09
N THR A 31 -30.06 -63.48 -5.53
CA THR A 31 -30.31 -62.11 -5.92
C THR A 31 -29.03 -61.35 -5.61
N PRO A 32 -28.41 -60.68 -6.60
CA PRO A 32 -27.16 -59.98 -6.36
C PRO A 32 -27.36 -58.98 -5.22
N ALA A 33 -26.40 -58.95 -4.28
CA ALA A 33 -26.40 -58.00 -3.17
C ALA A 33 -26.64 -56.59 -3.71
N SER A 34 -27.51 -55.83 -3.05
CA SER A 34 -27.86 -54.50 -3.54
C SER A 34 -26.60 -53.64 -3.64
N THR A 35 -26.46 -52.91 -4.75
CA THR A 35 -25.28 -52.09 -5.03
C THR A 35 -25.74 -50.69 -5.37
N ILE A 36 -25.11 -49.67 -4.81
CA ILE A 36 -25.39 -48.27 -5.14
C ILE A 36 -24.20 -47.67 -5.89
N PHE A 37 -24.46 -46.84 -6.89
CA PHE A 37 -23.40 -46.22 -7.69
C PHE A 37 -23.56 -44.70 -7.89
N SER A 38 -24.70 -44.12 -7.54
CA SER A 38 -24.91 -42.67 -7.65
C SER A 38 -25.96 -42.15 -6.66
N LEU A 39 -25.71 -40.93 -6.17
CA LEU A 39 -26.59 -40.14 -5.30
C LEU A 39 -26.94 -38.83 -6.01
N SER A 40 -28.20 -38.41 -5.95
CA SER A 40 -28.64 -37.10 -6.46
C SER A 40 -29.62 -36.42 -5.48
N PRO A 41 -29.28 -35.26 -4.90
CA PRO A 41 -27.94 -34.66 -4.93
C PRO A 41 -26.91 -35.57 -4.23
N SER A 42 -25.61 -35.36 -4.47
CA SER A 42 -24.53 -36.02 -3.72
C SER A 42 -23.93 -35.13 -2.61
N SER A 43 -24.37 -33.87 -2.53
CA SER A 43 -23.97 -32.92 -1.49
C SER A 43 -25.00 -31.82 -1.28
N ILE A 44 -24.99 -31.21 -0.10
CA ILE A 44 -25.83 -30.05 0.27
C ILE A 44 -25.07 -29.16 1.26
N ASN A 45 -25.51 -27.92 1.46
CA ASN A 45 -25.03 -27.07 2.57
C ASN A 45 -25.84 -27.30 3.85
N VAL A 46 -25.20 -27.09 5.01
CA VAL A 46 -25.85 -27.10 6.33
C VAL A 46 -27.06 -26.17 6.35
N GLY A 47 -28.13 -26.62 7.03
CA GLY A 47 -29.33 -25.81 7.22
C GLY A 47 -30.22 -25.67 5.99
N ASN A 48 -30.01 -26.51 4.96
CA ASN A 48 -30.96 -26.60 3.85
C ASN A 48 -32.35 -27.04 4.34
N SER A 49 -33.38 -26.78 3.54
CA SER A 49 -34.69 -27.38 3.79
C SER A 49 -34.63 -28.90 3.62
N PRO A 50 -35.53 -29.68 4.26
CA PRO A 50 -35.63 -31.10 4.01
C PRO A 50 -35.75 -31.38 2.51
N PHE A 51 -35.06 -32.39 2.02
CA PHE A 51 -35.00 -32.68 0.58
C PHE A 51 -35.13 -34.18 0.31
N ILE A 52 -35.44 -34.51 -0.94
CA ILE A 52 -35.49 -35.90 -1.41
C ILE A 52 -34.13 -36.27 -2.01
N LEU A 53 -33.49 -37.27 -1.42
CA LEU A 53 -32.30 -37.92 -1.95
C LEU A 53 -32.73 -39.04 -2.90
N THR A 54 -32.28 -39.00 -4.15
CA THR A 54 -32.38 -40.11 -5.11
C THR A 54 -31.14 -40.99 -5.03
N VAL A 55 -31.33 -42.29 -4.85
CA VAL A 55 -30.27 -43.30 -4.80
C VAL A 55 -30.43 -44.23 -6.00
N ASN A 56 -29.42 -44.25 -6.89
CA ASN A 56 -29.40 -45.13 -8.06
C ASN A 56 -28.48 -46.34 -7.79
N GLY A 57 -28.95 -47.52 -8.17
CA GLY A 57 -28.28 -48.77 -7.87
C GLY A 57 -28.87 -49.96 -8.62
N TYR A 58 -28.65 -51.15 -8.07
CA TYR A 58 -29.19 -52.42 -8.54
C TYR A 58 -29.62 -53.27 -7.34
N GLY A 59 -30.58 -54.17 -7.57
CA GLY A 59 -30.98 -55.18 -6.58
C GLY A 59 -31.89 -54.66 -5.47
N PHE A 60 -32.54 -53.52 -5.67
CA PHE A 60 -33.52 -53.00 -4.70
C PHE A 60 -34.84 -53.77 -4.78
N VAL A 61 -35.51 -53.89 -3.64
CA VAL A 61 -36.86 -54.46 -3.51
C VAL A 61 -37.77 -53.47 -2.77
N SER A 62 -39.08 -53.74 -2.76
CA SER A 62 -40.09 -52.80 -2.23
C SER A 62 -39.90 -52.37 -0.77
N ASN A 63 -39.16 -53.14 0.03
CA ASN A 63 -38.84 -52.86 1.43
C ASN A 63 -37.36 -52.49 1.67
N SER A 64 -36.59 -52.18 0.61
CA SER A 64 -35.25 -51.62 0.75
C SER A 64 -35.31 -50.24 1.42
N VAL A 65 -34.36 -49.97 2.32
CA VAL A 65 -34.31 -48.75 3.13
C VAL A 65 -32.96 -48.07 2.94
N VAL A 66 -32.97 -46.77 2.61
CA VAL A 66 -31.77 -45.92 2.59
C VAL A 66 -31.37 -45.59 4.02
N GLN A 67 -30.09 -45.70 4.35
CA GLN A 67 -29.52 -45.40 5.65
C GLN A 67 -28.58 -44.19 5.56
N TRP A 68 -28.66 -43.31 6.57
CA TRP A 68 -27.82 -42.13 6.77
C TRP A 68 -26.95 -42.35 8.02
N ASN A 69 -25.67 -42.69 7.85
CA ASN A 69 -24.82 -43.18 8.94
C ASN A 69 -25.49 -44.31 9.74
N LEU A 70 -26.03 -45.31 9.03
CA LEU A 70 -26.77 -46.47 9.58
C LEU A 70 -28.16 -46.15 10.17
N VAL A 71 -28.58 -44.88 10.21
CA VAL A 71 -29.94 -44.51 10.63
C VAL A 71 -30.88 -44.57 9.44
N ASN A 72 -31.97 -45.32 9.56
CA ASN A 72 -32.96 -45.49 8.49
C ASN A 72 -33.67 -44.16 8.15
N LEU A 73 -33.65 -43.78 6.88
CA LEU A 73 -34.47 -42.68 6.36
C LEU A 73 -35.83 -43.18 5.89
N THR A 74 -36.81 -42.27 5.84
CA THR A 74 -38.11 -42.57 5.22
C THR A 74 -37.91 -42.77 3.71
N THR A 75 -37.95 -44.03 3.27
CA THR A 75 -37.59 -44.46 1.92
C THR A 75 -38.83 -44.84 1.11
N THR A 76 -38.87 -44.40 -0.15
CA THR A 76 -39.85 -44.78 -1.16
C THR A 76 -39.16 -45.60 -2.25
N PHE A 77 -39.64 -46.82 -2.46
CA PHE A 77 -39.21 -47.66 -3.57
C PHE A 77 -39.76 -47.13 -4.90
N VAL A 78 -38.88 -46.83 -5.85
CA VAL A 78 -39.28 -46.38 -7.19
C VAL A 78 -39.19 -47.53 -8.18
N SER A 79 -38.05 -48.24 -8.20
CA SER A 79 -37.83 -49.43 -9.02
C SER A 79 -36.68 -50.26 -8.45
N SER A 80 -36.41 -51.43 -9.05
CA SER A 80 -35.27 -52.28 -8.65
C SER A 80 -33.89 -51.64 -8.82
N SER A 81 -33.81 -50.46 -9.47
CA SER A 81 -32.58 -49.69 -9.66
C SER A 81 -32.65 -48.26 -9.09
N GLN A 82 -33.75 -47.87 -8.44
CA GLN A 82 -33.88 -46.53 -7.87
C GLN A 82 -34.73 -46.49 -6.59
N LEU A 83 -34.21 -45.78 -5.58
CA LEU A 83 -34.92 -45.41 -4.36
C LEU A 83 -34.94 -43.88 -4.23
N THR A 84 -35.91 -43.37 -3.49
CA THR A 84 -35.90 -41.99 -2.98
C THR A 84 -36.05 -41.99 -1.48
N ALA A 85 -35.37 -41.09 -0.77
CA ALA A 85 -35.45 -40.99 0.69
C ALA A 85 -35.56 -39.52 1.13
N LEU A 86 -36.45 -39.25 2.09
CA LEU A 86 -36.55 -37.92 2.68
C LEU A 86 -35.43 -37.73 3.70
N VAL A 87 -34.59 -36.71 3.48
CA VAL A 87 -33.56 -36.26 4.42
C VAL A 87 -34.12 -35.08 5.22
N PRO A 88 -34.37 -35.23 6.54
CA PRO A 88 -34.82 -34.16 7.40
C PRO A 88 -33.76 -33.05 7.58
N ALA A 89 -34.21 -31.83 7.91
CA ALA A 89 -33.31 -30.72 8.19
C ALA A 89 -32.38 -30.96 9.40
N THR A 90 -32.81 -31.79 10.36
CA THR A 90 -32.00 -32.18 11.54
C THR A 90 -30.75 -32.96 11.17
N ASP A 91 -30.83 -33.78 10.12
CA ASP A 91 -29.72 -34.65 9.68
C ASP A 91 -28.66 -33.89 8.89
N ILE A 92 -28.95 -32.64 8.53
CA ILE A 92 -28.06 -31.69 7.85
C ILE A 92 -27.85 -30.41 8.68
N ALA A 93 -28.09 -30.48 9.99
CA ALA A 93 -27.89 -29.36 10.90
C ALA A 93 -26.41 -29.07 11.20
N GLN A 94 -25.53 -30.03 10.93
CA GLN A 94 -24.08 -29.91 11.12
C GLN A 94 -23.32 -30.46 9.91
N ALA A 95 -22.15 -29.88 9.67
CA ALA A 95 -21.33 -30.27 8.54
C ALA A 95 -20.64 -31.62 8.81
N ALA A 96 -20.79 -32.57 7.88
CA ALA A 96 -20.18 -33.89 7.97
C ALA A 96 -20.07 -34.56 6.60
N THR A 97 -19.22 -35.58 6.50
CA THR A 97 -19.32 -36.59 5.44
C THR A 97 -20.16 -37.74 5.98
N ILE A 98 -21.25 -38.05 5.29
CA ILE A 98 -22.23 -39.05 5.69
C ILE A 98 -22.04 -40.29 4.83
N SER A 99 -22.02 -41.46 5.45
CA SER A 99 -22.05 -42.73 4.74
C SER A 99 -23.49 -43.08 4.38
N ILE A 100 -23.79 -43.16 3.09
CA ILE A 100 -25.08 -43.65 2.58
C ILE A 100 -24.94 -45.11 2.19
N THR A 101 -25.77 -45.95 2.79
CA THR A 101 -25.93 -47.37 2.45
C THR A 101 -27.41 -47.65 2.17
N VAL A 102 -27.70 -48.77 1.52
CA VAL A 102 -29.06 -49.29 1.39
C VAL A 102 -29.10 -50.66 2.04
N ASN A 103 -30.01 -50.83 2.99
CA ASN A 103 -30.34 -52.13 3.57
C ASN A 103 -31.47 -52.75 2.75
N THR A 104 -31.24 -53.92 2.15
CA THR A 104 -32.20 -54.60 1.26
C THR A 104 -32.58 -55.97 1.85
N PRO A 105 -33.72 -56.08 2.57
CA PRO A 105 -34.07 -57.32 3.23
C PRO A 105 -34.18 -58.51 2.27
N GLY A 106 -33.42 -59.57 2.53
CA GLY A 106 -33.49 -60.82 1.77
C GLY A 106 -32.47 -60.94 0.63
N SER A 107 -31.49 -60.02 0.52
CA SER A 107 -30.34 -60.22 -0.37
C SER A 107 -29.28 -61.17 0.20
N ALA A 108 -29.35 -61.49 1.49
CA ALA A 108 -28.40 -62.36 2.16
C ALA A 108 -28.83 -63.82 1.98
N GLN A 109 -27.89 -64.63 1.52
CA GLN A 109 -27.98 -66.05 1.82
C GLN A 109 -27.79 -66.24 3.32
N SER A 110 -28.86 -66.60 4.04
CA SER A 110 -28.70 -67.29 5.31
C SER A 110 -27.99 -68.61 5.03
N ASN A 111 -26.72 -68.74 5.39
CA ASN A 111 -26.12 -70.06 5.58
C ASN A 111 -26.63 -70.59 6.93
N PRO A 112 -27.43 -71.68 6.98
CA PRO A 112 -27.98 -72.19 8.23
C PRO A 112 -26.91 -72.69 9.22
N GLN A 113 -25.63 -72.81 8.82
CA GLN A 113 -24.58 -73.39 9.66
C GLN A 113 -23.81 -72.41 10.56
N GLN A 114 -24.02 -71.08 10.50
CA GLN A 114 -23.20 -70.14 11.30
C GLN A 114 -23.91 -69.07 12.13
N GLY A 115 -25.25 -68.94 12.11
CA GLY A 115 -25.95 -68.05 13.04
C GLY A 115 -25.51 -66.57 13.01
N ILE A 116 -24.82 -66.14 11.95
CA ILE A 116 -24.39 -64.76 11.74
C ILE A 116 -25.44 -64.07 10.86
N LEU A 117 -26.09 -63.04 11.40
CA LEU A 117 -26.89 -62.09 10.64
C LEU A 117 -25.92 -61.29 9.76
N VAL A 118 -25.72 -61.72 8.51
CA VAL A 118 -25.00 -60.91 7.52
C VAL A 118 -25.90 -59.73 7.19
N GLN A 119 -25.47 -58.52 7.54
CA GLN A 119 -26.23 -57.31 7.23
C GLN A 119 -26.28 -57.12 5.71
N ASP A 120 -27.49 -56.98 5.18
CA ASP A 120 -27.87 -56.82 3.77
C ASP A 120 -27.54 -55.41 3.22
N GLU A 121 -26.39 -54.87 3.63
CA GLU A 121 -26.00 -53.50 3.31
C GLU A 121 -25.28 -53.45 1.96
N SER A 122 -25.68 -52.49 1.13
CA SER A 122 -24.93 -52.15 -0.08
C SER A 122 -23.53 -51.65 0.25
N ASN A 123 -22.69 -51.48 -0.78
CA ASN A 123 -21.53 -50.60 -0.66
C ASN A 123 -21.96 -49.21 -0.18
N ALA A 124 -21.04 -48.49 0.47
CA ALA A 124 -21.28 -47.12 0.92
C ALA A 124 -20.92 -46.10 -0.15
N LEU A 125 -21.73 -45.05 -0.30
CA LEU A 125 -21.39 -43.84 -1.04
C LEU A 125 -21.34 -42.64 -0.09
N PRO A 126 -20.31 -41.78 -0.18
CA PRO A 126 -20.26 -40.58 0.64
C PRO A 126 -21.28 -39.54 0.15
N PHE A 127 -22.07 -39.00 1.07
CA PHE A 127 -22.87 -37.80 0.88
C PHE A 127 -22.26 -36.66 1.70
N LEU A 128 -22.02 -35.51 1.06
CA LEU A 128 -21.36 -34.38 1.74
C LEU A 128 -22.38 -33.35 2.24
N VAL A 129 -22.44 -33.17 3.56
CA VAL A 129 -23.08 -31.99 4.17
C VAL A 129 -22.00 -30.94 4.39
N SER A 130 -21.85 -30.05 3.42
CA SER A 130 -20.91 -28.93 3.44
C SER A 130 -21.31 -27.92 4.52
N GLY A 131 -20.37 -27.50 5.37
CA GLY A 131 -20.60 -26.46 6.39
C GLY A 131 -20.86 -25.07 5.85
N GLY A 132 -20.94 -24.90 4.52
CA GLY A 132 -20.76 -23.61 3.88
C GLY A 132 -19.31 -23.19 4.07
N GLY A 133 -18.47 -23.39 3.06
CA GLY A 133 -17.09 -22.91 3.14
C GLY A 133 -17.06 -21.40 3.38
N ASN A 134 -15.97 -20.89 3.96
CA ASN A 134 -15.82 -19.43 4.09
C ASN A 134 -15.98 -18.78 2.69
N PRO A 135 -16.64 -17.63 2.59
CA PRO A 135 -16.76 -16.95 1.30
C PRO A 135 -15.38 -16.49 0.79
N VAL A 136 -15.26 -16.31 -0.53
CA VAL A 136 -14.14 -15.57 -1.12
C VAL A 136 -14.37 -14.08 -0.79
N PRO A 137 -13.43 -13.41 -0.11
CA PRO A 137 -13.62 -12.01 0.27
C PRO A 137 -13.57 -11.10 -0.96
N THR A 138 -14.18 -9.92 -0.84
CA THR A 138 -13.95 -8.82 -1.79
C THR A 138 -13.37 -7.63 -1.05
N ILE A 139 -12.43 -6.93 -1.67
CA ILE A 139 -11.86 -5.69 -1.14
C ILE A 139 -12.33 -4.51 -1.99
N THR A 140 -12.65 -3.39 -1.36
CA THR A 140 -13.24 -2.21 -2.00
C THR A 140 -12.39 -0.96 -1.84
N SER A 141 -11.65 -0.81 -0.74
CA SER A 141 -10.74 0.33 -0.55
C SER A 141 -9.61 0.04 0.43
N LEU A 142 -8.52 0.80 0.29
CA LEU A 142 -7.38 0.85 1.21
C LEU A 142 -7.31 2.24 1.84
N GLN A 143 -7.08 2.34 3.15
CA GLN A 143 -6.91 3.63 3.83
C GLN A 143 -5.76 3.60 4.85
N PRO A 144 -4.67 4.36 4.62
CA PRO A 144 -4.38 5.09 3.38
C PRO A 144 -4.15 4.12 2.20
N ALA A 145 -4.28 4.60 0.96
CA ALA A 145 -3.95 3.84 -0.26
C ALA A 145 -2.57 4.21 -0.86
N THR A 146 -1.87 5.16 -0.24
CA THR A 146 -0.58 5.64 -0.73
C THR A 146 0.31 6.13 0.41
N ILE A 147 1.63 6.01 0.21
CA ILE A 147 2.64 6.56 1.11
C ILE A 147 3.92 6.89 0.33
N ALA A 148 4.77 7.75 0.89
CA ALA A 148 6.12 7.98 0.38
C ALA A 148 7.05 6.80 0.74
N ALA A 149 7.89 6.39 -0.21
CA ALA A 149 8.92 5.40 0.07
C ALA A 149 9.86 5.88 1.20
N GLY A 150 10.44 4.95 1.95
CA GLY A 150 11.38 5.28 3.03
C GLY A 150 10.75 5.89 4.29
N THR A 151 9.42 5.85 4.42
CA THR A 151 8.72 6.28 5.64
C THR A 151 9.24 5.51 6.85
N ALA A 152 9.84 6.23 7.82
CA ALA A 152 10.59 5.64 8.92
C ALA A 152 9.73 5.00 10.03
N ALA A 153 8.45 5.37 10.13
CA ALA A 153 7.53 4.86 11.13
C ALA A 153 6.56 3.83 10.53
N SER A 154 6.26 2.78 11.28
CA SER A 154 5.15 1.88 10.95
C SER A 154 3.81 2.62 11.08
N PHE A 155 2.82 2.29 10.26
CA PHE A 155 1.51 2.92 10.30
C PHE A 155 0.38 1.89 10.08
N PRO A 156 -0.83 2.12 10.61
CA PRO A 156 -1.98 1.27 10.35
C PRO A 156 -2.56 1.54 8.96
N MET A 157 -2.90 0.47 8.24
CA MET A 157 -3.69 0.52 7.02
C MET A 157 -4.97 -0.29 7.22
N LYS A 158 -6.11 0.35 6.95
CA LYS A 158 -7.43 -0.29 6.91
C LYS A 158 -7.69 -0.86 5.53
N VAL A 159 -8.25 -2.07 5.48
CA VAL A 159 -8.74 -2.70 4.25
C VAL A 159 -10.24 -2.91 4.40
N ALA A 160 -11.02 -2.14 3.63
CA ALA A 160 -12.47 -2.28 3.60
C ALA A 160 -12.89 -3.25 2.50
N GLY A 161 -14.01 -3.93 2.70
CA GLY A 161 -14.50 -4.94 1.78
C GLY A 161 -15.80 -5.60 2.22
N THR A 162 -16.04 -6.81 1.75
CA THR A 162 -17.11 -7.66 2.24
C THR A 162 -16.63 -9.08 2.42
N GLN A 163 -17.37 -9.82 3.26
CA GLN A 163 -17.18 -11.25 3.47
C GLN A 163 -15.83 -11.62 4.09
N PHE A 164 -15.18 -10.73 4.85
CA PHE A 164 -14.03 -11.12 5.68
C PHE A 164 -14.47 -12.05 6.81
N VAL A 165 -13.59 -12.96 7.19
CA VAL A 165 -13.81 -13.88 8.32
C VAL A 165 -12.66 -13.79 9.31
N GLN A 166 -12.86 -14.27 10.54
CA GLN A 166 -11.79 -14.38 11.51
C GLN A 166 -10.67 -15.28 10.97
N GLY A 167 -9.42 -14.82 11.06
CA GLY A 167 -8.26 -15.49 10.46
C GLY A 167 -7.97 -15.10 9.01
N ALA A 168 -8.72 -14.15 8.43
CA ALA A 168 -8.36 -13.54 7.14
C ALA A 168 -6.96 -12.92 7.18
N VAL A 169 -6.22 -13.06 6.07
CA VAL A 169 -4.84 -12.59 5.93
C VAL A 169 -4.76 -11.61 4.77
N VAL A 170 -4.29 -10.40 5.03
CA VAL A 170 -3.90 -9.46 3.98
C VAL A 170 -2.56 -9.90 3.40
N ASN A 171 -2.50 -10.05 2.08
CA ASN A 171 -1.27 -10.31 1.34
C ASN A 171 -0.79 -9.04 0.65
N TRP A 172 0.49 -8.73 0.85
CA TRP A 172 1.19 -7.61 0.24
C TRP A 172 2.17 -8.13 -0.81
N ALA A 173 1.91 -7.87 -2.09
CA ALA A 173 2.76 -8.32 -3.18
C ALA A 173 3.61 -7.17 -3.76
N ASN A 174 4.91 -7.14 -3.41
CA ASN A 174 5.90 -6.22 -3.96
C ASN A 174 7.35 -6.71 -3.74
N PRO A 175 8.01 -7.39 -4.71
CA PRO A 175 7.46 -8.12 -5.85
C PRO A 175 6.94 -9.52 -5.48
N ILE A 176 7.36 -10.04 -4.31
CA ILE A 176 6.92 -11.32 -3.74
C ILE A 176 5.69 -11.06 -2.87
N SER A 177 4.74 -12.00 -2.87
CA SER A 177 3.57 -11.95 -1.97
C SER A 177 3.98 -12.31 -0.55
N THR A 178 3.88 -11.35 0.38
CA THR A 178 4.15 -11.53 1.80
C THR A 178 2.84 -11.41 2.59
N PRO A 179 2.47 -12.42 3.39
CA PRO A 179 1.31 -12.30 4.28
C PRO A 179 1.63 -11.34 5.43
N LEU A 180 0.70 -10.43 5.73
CA LEU A 180 0.82 -9.48 6.82
C LEU A 180 0.02 -9.95 8.04
N ALA A 181 0.53 -9.62 9.23
CA ALA A 181 -0.21 -9.80 10.47
C ALA A 181 -1.50 -8.97 10.39
N THR A 182 -2.64 -9.66 10.35
CA THR A 182 -3.95 -9.08 10.08
C THR A 182 -4.84 -9.17 11.30
N THR A 183 -5.39 -8.04 11.70
CA THR A 183 -6.39 -7.95 12.76
C THR A 183 -7.76 -7.94 12.13
N PHE A 184 -8.56 -8.97 12.42
CA PHE A 184 -9.96 -8.99 12.00
C PHE A 184 -10.75 -7.98 12.83
N VAL A 185 -11.42 -7.04 12.15
CA VAL A 185 -12.28 -6.03 12.80
C VAL A 185 -13.74 -6.43 12.64
N SER A 186 -14.17 -6.70 11.40
CA SER A 186 -15.52 -7.14 11.08
C SER A 186 -15.58 -7.83 9.71
N ALA A 187 -16.76 -8.32 9.32
CA ALA A 187 -16.97 -8.89 7.99
C ALA A 187 -16.73 -7.91 6.83
N THR A 188 -16.57 -6.60 7.12
CA THR A 188 -16.34 -5.55 6.13
C THR A 188 -15.02 -4.79 6.33
N GLU A 189 -14.25 -5.10 7.37
CA GLU A 189 -12.99 -4.41 7.67
C GLU A 189 -11.94 -5.34 8.30
N VAL A 190 -10.71 -5.23 7.84
CA VAL A 190 -9.52 -5.75 8.51
C VAL A 190 -8.43 -4.68 8.59
N ASP A 191 -7.64 -4.70 9.66
CA ASP A 191 -6.54 -3.77 9.89
C ASP A 191 -5.19 -4.50 9.80
N VAL A 192 -4.20 -3.83 9.22
CA VAL A 192 -2.79 -4.29 9.20
C VAL A 192 -1.84 -3.16 9.56
N THR A 193 -0.66 -3.52 10.05
CA THR A 193 0.45 -2.56 10.21
C THR A 193 1.39 -2.66 9.03
N ILE A 194 1.61 -1.54 8.35
CA ILE A 194 2.63 -1.41 7.30
C ILE A 194 3.92 -0.97 7.96
N THR A 195 5.00 -1.72 7.75
CA THR A 195 6.32 -1.45 8.31
C THR A 195 7.21 -0.70 7.32
N PRO A 196 8.26 0.01 7.79
CA PRO A 196 9.20 0.71 6.91
C PRO A 196 9.81 -0.17 5.81
N ALA A 197 10.03 -1.45 6.09
CA ALA A 197 10.60 -2.40 5.13
C ALA A 197 9.69 -2.67 3.92
N LEU A 198 8.36 -2.68 4.12
CA LEU A 198 7.39 -2.92 3.05
C LEU A 198 7.28 -1.75 2.06
N VAL A 199 7.71 -0.57 2.48
CA VAL A 199 7.61 0.69 1.74
C VAL A 199 9.00 1.33 1.57
N ALA A 200 10.07 0.55 1.63
CA ALA A 200 11.44 1.06 1.53
C ALA A 200 11.75 1.64 0.14
N THR A 201 11.17 1.06 -0.90
CA THR A 201 11.40 1.43 -2.30
C THR A 201 10.10 1.86 -2.97
N ALA A 202 10.18 2.91 -3.79
CA ALA A 202 9.07 3.41 -4.59
C ALA A 202 8.55 2.34 -5.56
N GLY A 203 7.27 2.42 -5.89
CA GLY A 203 6.60 1.47 -6.77
C GLY A 203 5.15 1.22 -6.35
N THR A 204 4.65 0.04 -6.67
CA THR A 204 3.28 -0.34 -6.34
C THR A 204 3.25 -1.69 -5.66
N ALA A 205 2.48 -1.82 -4.58
CA ALA A 205 2.14 -3.10 -4.01
C ALA A 205 0.72 -3.49 -4.40
N ARG A 206 0.52 -4.76 -4.77
CA ARG A 206 -0.82 -5.32 -4.93
C ARG A 206 -1.26 -5.91 -3.60
N VAL A 207 -2.38 -5.43 -3.10
CA VAL A 207 -2.99 -5.87 -1.84
C VAL A 207 -4.17 -6.78 -2.15
N SER A 208 -4.22 -7.94 -1.52
CA SER A 208 -5.37 -8.86 -1.54
C SER A 208 -5.65 -9.37 -0.13
N VAL A 209 -6.82 -9.94 0.11
CA VAL A 209 -7.17 -10.62 1.36
C VAL A 209 -7.49 -12.07 1.06
N THR A 210 -6.92 -13.00 1.82
CA THR A 210 -7.25 -14.42 1.76
C THR A 210 -8.03 -14.81 3.00
N ASN A 211 -9.26 -15.28 2.81
CA ASN A 211 -9.96 -15.99 3.87
C ASN A 211 -9.45 -17.43 3.95
N PRO A 212 -9.19 -17.95 5.17
CA PRO A 212 -8.86 -19.36 5.33
C PRO A 212 -10.05 -20.22 4.90
N ALA A 213 -9.78 -21.48 4.58
CA ALA A 213 -10.85 -22.45 4.41
C ALA A 213 -11.61 -22.60 5.74
N GLY A 214 -12.92 -22.84 5.65
CA GLY A 214 -13.83 -22.84 6.79
C GLY A 214 -14.50 -24.19 7.03
N GLY A 215 -15.07 -24.32 8.23
CA GLY A 215 -15.85 -25.49 8.64
C GLY A 215 -15.03 -26.76 8.90
N PRO A 216 -15.68 -27.83 9.39
CA PRO A 216 -15.03 -29.10 9.72
C PRO A 216 -14.32 -29.77 8.55
N GLN A 217 -14.72 -29.46 7.31
CA GLN A 217 -14.13 -30.03 6.10
C GLN A 217 -13.04 -29.17 5.47
N ASN A 218 -12.65 -28.04 6.07
CA ASN A 218 -11.67 -27.09 5.50
C ASN A 218 -12.00 -26.74 4.03
N THR A 219 -13.26 -26.42 3.75
CA THR A 219 -13.73 -26.06 2.40
C THR A 219 -14.00 -24.56 2.27
N GLY A 220 -13.98 -24.04 1.05
CA GLY A 220 -14.12 -22.60 0.77
C GLY A 220 -12.88 -21.79 1.15
N GLY A 221 -13.11 -20.53 1.49
CA GLY A 221 -12.10 -19.48 1.58
C GLY A 221 -11.68 -19.03 0.19
N GLY A 222 -10.50 -18.43 0.12
CA GLY A 222 -9.91 -17.97 -1.12
C GLY A 222 -9.44 -16.53 -1.05
N THR A 223 -8.81 -16.07 -2.12
CA THR A 223 -8.19 -14.75 -2.21
C THR A 223 -9.08 -13.80 -3.00
N SER A 224 -9.26 -12.59 -2.48
CA SER A 224 -9.98 -11.52 -3.17
C SER A 224 -9.30 -11.12 -4.49
N GLY A 225 -9.96 -10.25 -5.25
CA GLY A 225 -9.28 -9.39 -6.22
C GLY A 225 -8.19 -8.52 -5.56
N THR A 226 -7.41 -7.80 -6.37
CA THR A 226 -6.32 -6.94 -5.86
C THR A 226 -6.66 -5.46 -5.96
N LEU A 227 -6.24 -4.68 -4.96
CA LEU A 227 -6.17 -3.23 -5.01
C LEU A 227 -4.71 -2.79 -5.03
N THR A 228 -4.44 -1.68 -5.70
CA THR A 228 -3.11 -1.10 -5.77
C THR A 228 -2.89 -0.17 -4.58
N PHE A 229 -1.82 -0.42 -3.84
CA PHE A 229 -1.25 0.54 -2.91
C PHE A 229 -0.06 1.23 -3.58
N THR A 230 -0.09 2.55 -3.68
CA THR A 230 0.95 3.33 -4.37
C THR A 230 2.02 3.78 -3.38
N ILE A 231 3.24 3.26 -3.54
CA ILE A 231 4.41 3.75 -2.84
C ILE A 231 5.02 4.80 -3.75
N THR A 232 4.61 6.05 -3.52
CA THR A 232 5.19 7.17 -4.25
C THR A 232 6.69 7.22 -4.01
N ASP A 233 7.41 7.76 -4.99
CA ASP A 233 8.80 8.16 -4.74
C ASP A 233 8.88 8.89 -3.40
N PRO A 234 9.93 8.63 -2.60
CA PRO A 234 10.18 9.51 -1.46
C PRO A 234 10.18 10.93 -2.01
N PRO A 235 9.68 11.94 -1.27
CA PRO A 235 9.77 13.32 -1.73
C PRO A 235 11.20 13.53 -2.21
N GLN A 236 11.35 13.70 -3.53
CA GLN A 236 12.66 13.62 -4.18
C GLN A 236 13.50 14.74 -3.57
N ASN A 237 14.41 14.38 -2.67
CA ASN A 237 15.60 15.17 -2.56
C ASN A 237 16.29 14.95 -3.92
N ASN A 238 16.32 15.97 -4.77
CA ASN A 238 17.19 15.94 -5.94
C ASN A 238 18.68 15.99 -5.53
N ALA A 239 19.07 15.32 -4.44
CA ALA A 239 20.42 14.84 -4.26
C ALA A 239 20.55 13.59 -5.14
N ARG A 240 20.76 13.80 -6.45
CA ARG A 240 21.52 12.80 -7.21
C ARG A 240 22.76 12.50 -6.36
N SER A 241 23.03 11.21 -6.15
CA SER A 241 24.31 10.78 -5.62
C SER A 241 25.41 11.57 -6.34
N ASN A 242 26.28 12.24 -5.58
CA ASN A 242 27.52 12.83 -6.09
C ASN A 242 28.46 11.68 -6.54
N GLY A 243 28.03 10.92 -7.54
CA GLY A 243 28.90 10.10 -8.36
C GLY A 243 29.56 11.02 -9.37
N GLY A 244 30.73 11.54 -9.00
CA GLY A 244 31.61 12.23 -9.94
C GLY A 244 31.35 13.73 -10.10
N LEU A 245 31.36 14.48 -9.01
CA LEU A 245 31.84 15.86 -9.08
C LEU A 245 33.22 15.88 -8.41
N SER A 246 34.25 15.73 -9.24
CA SER A 246 35.59 16.19 -8.90
C SER A 246 35.46 17.61 -8.37
N ALA A 247 36.04 17.87 -7.19
CA ALA A 247 36.05 19.17 -6.52
C ALA A 247 36.14 20.31 -7.53
N ALA A 248 35.00 20.90 -7.87
CA ALA A 248 34.97 22.13 -8.64
C ALA A 248 35.53 23.21 -7.71
N SER A 249 36.56 23.86 -8.20
CA SER A 249 37.33 24.92 -7.55
C SER A 249 36.42 25.88 -6.78
N SER A 250 36.87 26.26 -5.58
CA SER A 250 36.24 27.18 -4.63
C SER A 250 35.28 28.20 -5.24
N ILE A 251 33.98 27.98 -5.04
CA ILE A 251 32.92 28.97 -5.28
C ILE A 251 32.41 29.40 -3.89
N GLY A 252 32.28 30.71 -3.65
CA GLY A 252 31.86 31.30 -2.36
C GLY A 252 30.51 30.80 -1.83
N PRO A 253 30.07 31.21 -0.63
CA PRO A 253 29.06 30.49 0.15
C PRO A 253 27.72 30.35 -0.60
N LEU A 254 27.51 29.18 -1.20
CA LEU A 254 26.26 28.71 -1.81
C LEU A 254 25.23 28.30 -0.73
N SER A 255 25.30 28.89 0.45
CA SER A 255 24.54 28.44 1.63
C SER A 255 23.04 28.53 1.33
N PRO A 256 22.33 27.39 1.19
CA PRO A 256 20.88 27.40 1.11
C PRO A 256 20.31 27.86 2.47
N ALA A 257 19.15 28.50 2.45
CA ALA A 257 18.47 28.95 3.66
C ALA A 257 17.11 28.28 3.78
N ILE A 258 16.70 27.94 5.01
CA ILE A 258 15.41 27.31 5.31
C ILE A 258 14.58 28.24 6.19
N SER A 259 13.29 28.36 5.90
CA SER A 259 12.34 29.07 6.76
C SER A 259 12.16 28.33 8.09
N SER A 260 11.82 29.06 9.15
CA SER A 260 11.69 28.48 10.51
C SER A 260 10.51 27.52 10.64
N ASP A 261 9.51 27.61 9.76
CA ASP A 261 8.43 26.62 9.64
C ASP A 261 8.85 25.33 8.90
N HIS A 262 10.12 25.25 8.48
CA HIS A 262 10.74 24.14 7.75
C HIS A 262 10.10 23.83 6.39
N ARG A 263 9.31 24.75 5.83
CA ARG A 263 8.57 24.52 4.59
C ARG A 263 9.29 25.05 3.35
N TYR A 264 9.93 26.20 3.45
CA TYR A 264 10.51 26.91 2.31
C TYR A 264 12.04 26.83 2.32
N LEU A 265 12.62 26.40 1.21
CA LEU A 265 14.07 26.33 1.01
C LEU A 265 14.49 27.34 -0.07
N ALA A 266 15.28 28.35 0.29
CA ALA A 266 15.93 29.23 -0.66
C ALA A 266 17.30 28.66 -1.05
N PHE A 267 17.58 28.61 -2.35
CA PHE A 267 18.83 28.03 -2.87
C PHE A 267 19.27 28.72 -4.17
N VAL A 268 20.51 28.47 -4.55
CA VAL A 268 21.12 29.02 -5.76
C VAL A 268 21.24 27.92 -6.81
N ALA A 269 20.82 28.21 -8.04
CA ALA A 269 21.00 27.30 -9.18
C ALA A 269 21.21 28.11 -10.47
N PRO A 270 21.88 27.55 -11.49
CA PRO A 270 21.84 28.12 -12.84
C PRO A 270 20.40 28.18 -13.38
N VAL A 271 20.16 29.03 -14.38
CA VAL A 271 18.95 28.92 -15.20
C VAL A 271 18.98 27.56 -15.93
N PRO A 272 17.92 26.74 -15.86
CA PRO A 272 17.87 25.48 -16.60
C PRO A 272 18.00 25.76 -18.11
N ASP A 273 19.07 25.25 -18.72
CA ASP A 273 19.20 25.21 -20.17
C ASP A 273 18.49 23.94 -20.67
N PRO A 274 17.39 24.05 -21.45
CA PRO A 274 16.70 22.88 -21.99
C PRO A 274 17.53 22.10 -23.01
N THR A 275 18.70 22.61 -23.41
CA THR A 275 19.56 22.04 -24.45
C THR A 275 20.88 21.46 -23.94
N SER A 276 21.24 21.67 -22.66
CA SER A 276 22.48 21.11 -22.09
C SER A 276 22.40 20.84 -20.59
N ASP A 277 23.13 19.83 -20.13
CA ASP A 277 23.36 19.53 -18.71
C ASP A 277 24.54 20.34 -18.11
N ALA A 278 25.23 21.12 -18.95
CA ALA A 278 26.35 21.96 -18.58
C ALA A 278 25.87 23.35 -18.11
N SER A 279 25.78 23.51 -16.79
CA SER A 279 25.51 24.77 -16.09
C SER A 279 26.64 25.80 -16.29
N THR A 280 26.62 26.57 -17.38
CA THR A 280 27.63 27.60 -17.67
C THR A 280 27.12 29.05 -17.58
N GLY A 281 25.82 29.23 -17.26
CA GLY A 281 25.19 30.55 -17.15
C GLY A 281 25.21 31.18 -15.75
N PRO A 282 24.79 32.45 -15.62
CA PRO A 282 24.68 33.13 -14.34
C PRO A 282 23.72 32.38 -13.39
N THR A 283 24.08 32.38 -12.10
CA THR A 283 23.26 31.76 -11.07
C THR A 283 22.08 32.63 -10.68
N ASN A 284 20.97 32.00 -10.30
CA ASN A 284 19.76 32.64 -9.85
C ASN A 284 19.36 32.08 -8.48
N VAL A 285 18.58 32.86 -7.73
CA VAL A 285 18.00 32.44 -6.45
C VAL A 285 16.61 31.89 -6.70
N TYR A 286 16.31 30.74 -6.09
CA TYR A 286 15.03 30.07 -6.15
C TYR A 286 14.53 29.78 -4.75
N VAL A 287 13.21 29.66 -4.59
CA VAL A 287 12.58 29.08 -3.40
C VAL A 287 11.81 27.84 -3.79
N ARG A 288 12.00 26.76 -3.03
CA ARG A 288 11.20 25.55 -3.07
C ARG A 288 10.20 25.57 -1.92
N ASP A 289 8.91 25.58 -2.23
CA ASP A 289 7.88 25.13 -1.30
C ASP A 289 7.91 23.60 -1.28
N THR A 290 8.25 23.02 -0.12
CA THR A 290 8.32 21.56 0.05
C THR A 290 7.00 20.94 0.46
N CYS A 291 5.97 21.76 0.74
CA CYS A 291 4.72 21.34 1.35
C CYS A 291 4.88 20.66 2.72
N ALA A 292 6.03 20.78 3.38
CA ALA A 292 6.22 20.25 4.72
C ALA A 292 5.20 20.87 5.68
N GLY A 293 4.46 20.02 6.40
CA GLY A 293 3.40 20.44 7.33
C GLY A 293 2.15 21.04 6.68
N ALA A 294 2.06 21.09 5.33
CA ALA A 294 0.89 21.61 4.62
C ALA A 294 -0.20 20.53 4.41
N ALA A 295 -1.39 20.96 3.99
CA ALA A 295 -2.48 20.04 3.64
C ALA A 295 -2.08 19.07 2.52
N ALA A 296 -2.67 17.87 2.49
CA ALA A 296 -2.34 16.81 1.52
C ALA A 296 -2.53 17.21 0.05
N SER A 297 -3.26 18.29 -0.24
CA SER A 297 -3.44 18.85 -1.58
C SER A 297 -2.31 19.79 -2.02
N CYS A 298 -1.33 20.08 -1.16
CA CYS A 298 -0.18 20.92 -1.50
C CYS A 298 0.74 20.19 -2.47
N VAL A 299 1.11 20.87 -3.56
CA VAL A 299 2.05 20.36 -4.56
C VAL A 299 3.36 21.15 -4.44
N PRO A 300 4.50 20.48 -4.19
CA PRO A 300 5.77 21.16 -4.09
C PRO A 300 6.11 21.94 -5.36
N ALA A 301 6.50 23.20 -5.20
CA ALA A 301 6.73 24.12 -6.32
C ALA A 301 8.03 24.89 -6.14
N THR A 302 8.72 25.16 -7.25
CA THR A 302 9.94 25.98 -7.27
C THR A 302 9.64 27.30 -7.97
N THR A 303 9.97 28.40 -7.32
CA THR A 303 9.75 29.75 -7.84
C THR A 303 11.08 30.46 -7.99
N LEU A 304 11.27 31.14 -9.13
CA LEU A 304 12.40 32.03 -9.36
C LEU A 304 12.23 33.30 -8.52
N ILE A 305 13.24 33.64 -7.72
CA ILE A 305 13.22 34.78 -6.79
C ILE A 305 13.99 35.97 -7.34
N SER A 306 15.16 35.74 -7.94
CA SER A 306 15.94 36.77 -8.60
C SER A 306 15.31 37.11 -9.97
N VAL A 307 14.20 37.84 -9.90
CA VAL A 307 13.37 38.21 -11.04
C VAL A 307 13.20 39.74 -11.10
N ALA A 308 13.30 40.27 -12.31
CA ALA A 308 13.05 41.66 -12.63
C ALA A 308 11.55 41.99 -12.57
N ALA A 309 11.21 43.27 -12.58
CA ALA A 309 9.83 43.74 -12.49
C ALA A 309 8.96 43.28 -13.68
N ASP A 310 9.57 43.00 -14.84
CA ASP A 310 8.91 42.49 -16.05
C ASP A 310 8.76 40.95 -16.06
N GLY A 311 9.26 40.25 -15.04
CA GLY A 311 9.23 38.80 -14.94
C GLY A 311 10.44 38.08 -15.55
N SER A 312 11.40 38.81 -16.13
CA SER A 312 12.64 38.22 -16.64
C SER A 312 13.59 37.80 -15.51
N ALA A 313 14.37 36.75 -15.74
CA ALA A 313 15.39 36.32 -14.80
C ALA A 313 16.51 37.36 -14.68
N ALA A 314 17.19 37.38 -13.54
CA ALA A 314 18.38 38.22 -13.34
C ALA A 314 19.42 37.97 -14.46
N ASP A 315 19.90 39.05 -15.08
CA ASP A 315 20.91 39.01 -16.15
C ASP A 315 22.36 38.89 -15.63
N GLY A 316 22.53 38.94 -14.31
CA GLY A 316 23.77 38.70 -13.59
C GLY A 316 23.64 37.64 -12.49
N SER A 317 24.77 37.22 -11.93
CA SER A 317 24.81 36.16 -10.92
C SER A 317 24.22 36.61 -9.60
N SER A 318 23.29 35.80 -9.09
CA SER A 318 22.65 35.96 -7.79
C SER A 318 23.11 34.86 -6.81
N ARG A 319 23.36 35.21 -5.55
CA ARG A 319 23.92 34.31 -4.52
C ARG A 319 23.47 34.68 -3.09
N ALA A 320 23.91 33.86 -2.13
CA ALA A 320 23.75 34.08 -0.68
C ALA A 320 22.30 34.43 -0.25
N PRO A 321 21.32 33.56 -0.53
CA PRO A 321 19.95 33.83 -0.12
C PRO A 321 19.75 33.68 1.39
N SER A 322 18.85 34.48 1.95
CA SER A 322 18.31 34.37 3.32
C SER A 322 16.79 34.57 3.26
N ILE A 323 16.03 33.85 4.09
CA ILE A 323 14.56 33.75 3.99
C ILE A 323 13.90 34.03 5.34
N SER A 324 12.74 34.70 5.34
CA SER A 324 11.93 34.96 6.53
C SER A 324 11.30 33.68 7.09
N ALA A 325 10.84 33.72 8.34
CA ALA A 325 10.31 32.55 9.04
C ALA A 325 9.06 31.95 8.36
N ASP A 326 8.28 32.80 7.68
CA ASP A 326 7.07 32.47 6.93
C ASP A 326 7.31 32.24 5.43
N GLY A 327 8.57 32.32 4.96
CA GLY A 327 8.93 32.16 3.56
C GLY A 327 8.55 33.34 2.64
N ARG A 328 7.93 34.41 3.16
CA ARG A 328 7.42 35.51 2.33
C ARG A 328 8.53 36.37 1.75
N TYR A 329 9.56 36.68 2.52
CA TYR A 329 10.62 37.59 2.14
C TYR A 329 11.92 36.82 1.93
N VAL A 330 12.64 37.14 0.85
CA VAL A 330 13.94 36.54 0.54
C VAL A 330 14.93 37.64 0.24
N SER A 331 16.00 37.77 1.03
CA SER A 331 17.13 38.64 0.70
C SER A 331 18.20 37.87 -0.06
N PHE A 332 18.89 38.51 -0.99
CA PHE A 332 19.98 37.90 -1.76
C PHE A 332 20.92 38.95 -2.32
N VAL A 333 22.10 38.51 -2.74
CA VAL A 333 23.06 39.34 -3.48
C VAL A 333 22.85 39.14 -4.96
N SER A 334 22.90 40.20 -5.77
CA SER A 334 22.92 40.09 -7.23
C SER A 334 23.82 41.12 -7.88
N THR A 335 24.46 40.73 -8.98
CA THR A 335 25.20 41.63 -9.89
C THR A 335 24.38 41.97 -11.13
N ALA A 336 23.08 41.70 -11.13
CA ALA A 336 22.20 41.89 -12.27
C ALA A 336 21.76 43.36 -12.40
N ASP A 337 21.79 43.87 -13.62
CA ASP A 337 21.40 45.24 -13.94
C ASP A 337 19.90 45.36 -14.22
N ASN A 338 19.23 44.25 -14.54
CA ASN A 338 17.80 44.26 -14.86
C ASN A 338 16.85 44.13 -13.64
N LEU A 339 17.36 43.90 -12.43
CA LEU A 339 16.51 43.74 -11.24
C LEU A 339 15.88 45.05 -10.74
N ILE A 340 16.47 46.19 -11.08
CA ILE A 340 15.97 47.53 -10.74
C ILE A 340 16.30 48.50 -11.86
N ALA A 341 15.50 49.55 -12.04
CA ALA A 341 15.77 50.57 -13.05
C ALA A 341 17.12 51.27 -12.80
N GLY A 342 17.93 51.40 -13.85
CA GLY A 342 19.23 52.08 -13.81
C GLY A 342 20.44 51.15 -13.66
N GLY A 343 20.25 49.90 -13.22
CA GLY A 343 21.32 48.90 -13.04
C GLY A 343 22.33 49.24 -11.94
N SER A 344 23.08 48.24 -11.48
CA SER A 344 24.17 48.43 -10.50
C SER A 344 25.56 48.47 -11.13
N GLY A 345 25.65 48.35 -12.47
CA GLY A 345 26.90 48.31 -13.21
C GLY A 345 27.69 47.03 -12.96
N GLY A 346 27.00 45.91 -12.68
CA GLY A 346 27.62 44.62 -12.37
C GLY A 346 28.22 44.51 -10.96
N VAL A 347 28.03 45.52 -10.09
CA VAL A 347 28.45 45.46 -8.68
C VAL A 347 27.44 44.66 -7.88
N GLY A 348 27.93 43.86 -6.92
CA GLY A 348 27.09 43.07 -6.04
C GLY A 348 26.29 43.94 -5.08
N GLU A 349 24.97 43.91 -5.22
CA GLU A 349 24.02 44.67 -4.41
C GLU A 349 23.11 43.72 -3.62
N ILE A 350 22.53 44.22 -2.52
CA ILE A 350 21.58 43.46 -1.70
C ILE A 350 20.15 43.76 -2.15
N PHE A 351 19.40 42.72 -2.48
CA PHE A 351 18.00 42.81 -2.84
C PHE A 351 17.13 42.05 -1.84
N VAL A 352 15.87 42.46 -1.70
CA VAL A 352 14.81 41.68 -1.05
C VAL A 352 13.65 41.51 -2.01
N ARG A 353 13.18 40.27 -2.15
CA ARG A 353 11.95 39.92 -2.86
C ARG A 353 10.85 39.65 -1.85
N ASP A 354 9.73 40.37 -1.96
CA ASP A 354 8.45 39.96 -1.38
C ASP A 354 7.79 38.99 -2.38
N THR A 355 7.60 37.75 -1.95
CA THR A 355 6.97 36.69 -2.76
C THR A 355 5.44 36.70 -2.68
N CYS A 356 4.87 37.51 -1.79
CA CYS A 356 3.44 37.49 -1.45
C CYS A 356 2.94 36.15 -0.89
N THR A 357 3.83 35.24 -0.51
CA THR A 357 3.46 33.99 0.16
C THR A 357 2.70 34.30 1.45
N GLY A 358 1.50 33.74 1.61
CA GLY A 358 0.63 33.97 2.77
C GLY A 358 0.03 35.38 2.87
N ALA A 359 0.23 36.26 1.88
CA ALA A 359 -0.33 37.60 1.88
C ALA A 359 -1.81 37.61 1.39
N PRO A 360 -2.61 38.64 1.77
CA PRO A 360 -3.97 38.81 1.26
C PRO A 360 -4.04 38.92 -0.27
N ALA A 361 -5.22 38.62 -0.83
CA ALA A 361 -5.49 38.76 -2.25
C ALA A 361 -5.19 40.19 -2.74
N GLY A 362 -4.46 40.31 -3.85
CA GLY A 362 -4.02 41.59 -4.43
C GLY A 362 -2.58 41.96 -4.10
N CYS A 363 -1.85 41.16 -3.32
CA CYS A 363 -0.40 41.33 -3.18
C CYS A 363 0.30 41.05 -4.52
N VAL A 364 1.18 41.96 -4.94
CA VAL A 364 1.99 41.83 -6.16
C VAL A 364 3.45 41.62 -5.74
N PRO A 365 4.09 40.49 -6.11
CA PRO A 365 5.47 40.23 -5.77
C PRO A 365 6.41 41.34 -6.27
N ALA A 366 7.29 41.84 -5.40
CA ALA A 366 8.14 43.00 -5.68
C ALA A 366 9.59 42.79 -5.24
N THR A 367 10.55 43.27 -6.04
CA THR A 367 11.99 43.24 -5.75
C THR A 367 12.42 44.65 -5.38
N THR A 368 13.08 44.79 -4.23
CA THR A 368 13.54 46.08 -3.71
C THR A 368 15.03 46.04 -3.46
N LEU A 369 15.74 47.08 -3.87
CA LEU A 369 17.15 47.28 -3.55
C LEU A 369 17.31 47.75 -2.10
N VAL A 370 18.11 47.03 -1.33
CA VAL A 370 18.35 47.26 0.10
C VAL A 370 19.60 48.11 0.34
N SER A 371 20.65 47.90 -0.44
CA SER A 371 21.95 48.60 -0.34
C SER A 371 21.91 50.01 -0.97
N LEU A 372 20.92 50.81 -0.57
CA LEU A 372 20.80 52.21 -0.96
C LEU A 372 21.35 53.15 0.10
N ALA A 373 22.02 54.20 -0.36
CA ALA A 373 22.31 55.38 0.43
C ALA A 373 21.01 56.11 0.82
N ALA A 374 21.09 56.98 1.84
CA ALA A 374 19.92 57.72 2.33
C ALA A 374 19.30 58.66 1.28
N ASP A 375 20.09 59.09 0.30
CA ASP A 375 19.67 59.94 -0.83
C ASP A 375 19.11 59.13 -2.03
N GLY A 376 19.03 57.80 -1.91
CA GLY A 376 18.57 56.92 -2.97
C GLY A 376 19.63 56.56 -4.03
N SER A 377 20.88 56.99 -3.85
CA SER A 377 21.97 56.54 -4.71
C SER A 377 22.40 55.10 -4.41
N PHE A 378 22.88 54.40 -5.44
CA PHE A 378 23.48 53.07 -5.30
C PHE A 378 24.70 53.08 -4.39
N ALA A 379 24.98 51.97 -3.73
CA ALA A 379 26.23 51.77 -3.00
C ALA A 379 27.42 51.96 -3.96
N ASN A 380 28.42 52.74 -3.55
CA ASN A 380 29.63 52.98 -4.35
C ASN A 380 30.72 51.90 -4.15
N GLY A 381 30.33 50.73 -3.65
CA GLY A 381 31.20 49.60 -3.38
C GLY A 381 30.36 48.34 -3.14
N PRO A 382 30.96 47.14 -3.29
CA PRO A 382 30.23 45.88 -3.22
C PRO A 382 29.61 45.65 -1.85
N SER A 383 28.41 45.08 -1.87
CA SER A 383 27.68 44.60 -0.70
C SER A 383 27.49 43.08 -0.78
N ASP A 384 27.58 42.39 0.35
CA ASP A 384 27.53 40.93 0.43
C ASP A 384 26.91 40.45 1.76
N SER A 385 26.78 39.12 1.89
CA SER A 385 26.40 38.44 3.14
C SER A 385 25.11 38.96 3.79
N PRO A 386 23.98 39.06 3.07
CA PRO A 386 22.74 39.54 3.66
C PRO A 386 22.15 38.50 4.61
N TYR A 387 21.63 38.99 5.73
CA TYR A 387 20.84 38.23 6.67
C TYR A 387 19.51 38.92 6.91
N LEU A 388 18.43 38.21 6.62
CA LEU A 388 17.06 38.68 6.80
C LEU A 388 16.52 38.25 8.15
N SER A 389 15.98 39.20 8.91
CA SER A 389 15.25 38.91 10.14
C SER A 389 14.01 38.05 9.88
N ALA A 390 13.64 37.23 10.88
CA ALA A 390 12.52 36.28 10.78
C ALA A 390 11.19 36.92 10.34
N ASN A 391 10.94 38.18 10.68
CA ASN A 391 9.73 38.92 10.33
C ASN A 391 9.84 39.71 9.01
N GLY A 392 10.96 39.61 8.29
CA GLY A 392 11.18 40.31 7.03
C GLY A 392 11.37 41.82 7.14
N ARG A 393 11.58 42.38 8.35
CA ARG A 393 11.68 43.83 8.55
C ARG A 393 13.11 44.36 8.46
N TYR A 394 14.06 43.66 9.06
CA TYR A 394 15.46 44.08 9.10
C TYR A 394 16.32 43.21 8.19
N VAL A 395 17.23 43.85 7.46
CA VAL A 395 18.31 43.18 6.72
C VAL A 395 19.64 43.68 7.26
N VAL A 396 20.48 42.76 7.74
CA VAL A 396 21.87 43.05 8.08
C VAL A 396 22.75 42.60 6.91
N PHE A 397 23.74 43.38 6.53
CA PHE A 397 24.63 43.06 5.41
C PHE A 397 26.00 43.70 5.58
N GLU A 398 26.98 43.15 4.89
CA GLU A 398 28.32 43.72 4.81
C GLU A 398 28.43 44.59 3.56
N SER A 399 29.11 45.72 3.64
CA SER A 399 29.40 46.54 2.47
C SER A 399 30.71 47.30 2.59
N SER A 400 31.42 47.40 1.47
CA SER A 400 32.62 48.24 1.32
C SER A 400 32.29 49.67 0.86
N ALA A 401 31.01 50.00 0.69
CA ALA A 401 30.57 51.32 0.24
C ALA A 401 30.79 52.39 1.32
N THR A 402 31.21 53.58 0.87
CA THR A 402 31.47 54.76 1.70
C THR A 402 30.33 55.78 1.68
N ASN A 403 29.27 55.53 0.89
CA ASN A 403 28.13 56.43 0.75
C ASN A 403 26.82 55.93 1.39
N LEU A 404 26.79 54.73 1.99
CA LEU A 404 25.56 54.17 2.59
C LEU A 404 25.04 54.98 3.79
N VAL A 405 25.95 55.56 4.58
CA VAL A 405 25.66 56.48 5.68
C VAL A 405 26.76 57.55 5.78
N PRO A 406 26.50 58.74 6.37
CA PRO A 406 27.48 59.83 6.45
C PRO A 406 28.82 59.48 7.13
N ASN A 407 28.86 58.44 7.96
CA ASN A 407 30.05 58.00 8.71
C ASN A 407 30.64 56.67 8.22
N ALA A 408 30.28 56.21 7.01
CA ALA A 408 30.82 55.00 6.43
C ALA A 408 32.35 55.14 6.21
N LYS A 409 33.12 54.11 6.60
CA LYS A 409 34.60 54.14 6.57
C LYS A 409 35.16 53.33 5.41
N SER A 410 36.32 53.74 4.90
CA SER A 410 36.92 53.23 3.65
C SER A 410 37.88 52.05 3.79
N SER A 411 38.11 51.52 5.00
CA SER A 411 39.25 50.61 5.25
C SER A 411 38.91 49.14 5.59
N SER A 412 37.63 48.75 5.62
CA SER A 412 37.16 47.35 5.75
C SER A 412 35.65 47.26 5.46
N PRO A 413 35.10 46.11 5.00
CA PRO A 413 33.66 45.91 4.91
C PRO A 413 33.02 46.18 6.27
N ALA A 414 32.07 47.11 6.29
CA ALA A 414 31.33 47.49 7.47
C ALA A 414 29.99 46.75 7.53
N ILE A 415 29.48 46.51 8.73
CA ILE A 415 28.19 45.86 8.93
C ILE A 415 27.11 46.93 9.02
N TYR A 416 26.12 46.83 8.14
CA TYR A 416 24.97 47.73 8.08
C TYR A 416 23.69 46.99 8.41
N MET A 417 22.71 47.71 8.95
CA MET A 417 21.34 47.22 9.10
C MET A 417 20.39 48.18 8.41
N ARG A 418 19.54 47.65 7.52
CA ARG A 418 18.43 48.37 6.91
C ARG A 418 17.12 47.97 7.59
N ASP A 419 16.35 48.95 8.06
CA ASP A 419 14.93 48.76 8.38
C ASP A 419 14.11 48.95 7.10
N LEU A 420 13.38 47.92 6.68
CA LEU A 420 12.50 47.92 5.51
C LEU A 420 11.10 48.44 5.82
N CYS A 421 10.80 48.72 7.09
CA CYS A 421 9.48 49.13 7.56
C CYS A 421 8.34 48.13 7.30
N THR A 422 8.67 46.89 6.92
CA THR A 422 7.72 45.80 6.76
C THR A 422 6.95 45.57 8.07
N GLY A 423 5.61 45.70 8.01
CA GLY A 423 4.75 45.56 9.19
C GLY A 423 4.95 46.65 10.26
N GLY A 424 5.64 47.74 9.93
CA GLY A 424 5.86 48.89 10.81
C GLY A 424 4.65 49.82 10.91
N PRO A 425 4.70 50.82 11.82
CA PRO A 425 3.65 51.83 11.94
C PRO A 425 3.54 52.70 10.69
N ALA A 426 2.35 53.28 10.46
CA ALA A 426 2.13 54.22 9.36
C ALA A 426 3.14 55.38 9.42
N GLY A 427 3.76 55.68 8.28
CA GLY A 427 4.79 56.72 8.17
C GLY A 427 6.23 56.25 8.42
N CYS A 428 6.46 54.96 8.72
CA CYS A 428 7.80 54.40 8.81
C CYS A 428 8.58 54.62 7.50
N GLN A 429 9.80 55.16 7.61
CA GLN A 429 10.71 55.38 6.49
C GLN A 429 11.87 54.41 6.58
N ALA A 430 12.14 53.71 5.48
CA ALA A 430 13.27 52.78 5.43
C ALA A 430 14.58 53.53 5.67
N SER A 431 15.46 52.96 6.50
CA SER A 431 16.69 53.64 6.92
C SER A 431 17.83 52.66 7.11
N THR A 432 19.05 53.09 6.83
CA THR A 432 20.29 52.32 7.02
C THR A 432 21.05 52.86 8.21
N VAL A 433 21.53 51.97 9.08
CA VAL A 433 22.44 52.31 10.19
C VAL A 433 23.72 51.48 10.09
N LEU A 434 24.84 52.07 10.51
CA LEU A 434 26.12 51.39 10.66
C LEU A 434 26.18 50.70 12.04
N LEU A 435 26.41 49.39 12.06
CA LEU A 435 26.53 48.59 13.29
C LEU A 435 27.98 48.37 13.71
N SER A 436 28.91 48.22 12.77
CA SER A 436 30.32 48.02 13.09
C SER A 436 30.96 49.32 13.59
N VAL A 437 31.23 49.41 14.90
CA VAL A 437 32.08 50.45 15.48
C VAL A 437 33.53 49.99 15.46
N SER A 438 34.42 50.70 14.77
CA SER A 438 35.86 50.48 14.93
C SER A 438 36.25 50.95 16.33
N GLY A 439 36.86 50.08 17.14
CA GLY A 439 37.52 50.49 18.37
C GLY A 439 38.44 51.69 18.09
N ALA A 440 38.32 52.72 18.92
CA ALA A 440 39.38 53.71 19.05
C ALA A 440 40.69 52.94 19.27
N SER A 441 41.73 53.31 18.52
CA SER A 441 43.09 52.88 18.80
C SER A 441 43.33 53.05 20.30
N ALA A 442 43.48 51.94 21.03
CA ALA A 442 44.12 51.96 22.32
C ALA A 442 45.57 52.37 22.04
N SER A 443 45.87 53.66 22.15
CA SER A 443 47.23 54.14 22.29
C SER A 443 47.75 53.54 23.59
N SER A 444 48.69 52.59 23.47
CA SER A 444 49.41 52.02 24.60
C SER A 444 50.04 53.15 25.45
N PRO A 445 49.91 53.13 26.78
CA PRO A 445 50.75 53.95 27.66
C PRO A 445 52.21 53.46 27.67
#